data_AF-A0A3N5K4S4-F1
#
_entry.id   AF-A0A3N5K4S4-F1
#
_cell.length_a   1.000
_cell.length_b   1.000
_cell.length_c   1.000
_cell.angle_alpha   90.00
_cell.angle_beta   90.00
_cell.angle_gamma   90.00
#
_symmetry.space_group_name_H-M   'P 1'
#
loop_
_entity.id
_entity.type
_entity.pdbx_description
1 polymer ?
#
loop_
_entity_poly.entity_id
_entity_poly.type
_entity_poly.pdbx_seq_one_letter_code
_entity_poly.pdbx_strand_id
1 'polypeptide(L)'
;MDKCSLMMLFLVLSTHLFSQEWQEVWSDEFSSDTIDENKWEFMIGDGTAYGLQSGWGNNERQYYRRENAVVKDGLLTIIAKQESYGGKQYTSSRLRTKNKGDWTYGRFEMRAKMP
;
A
#
# COMPACT_ATOMS: atom_id res chain seq x y z
N MET A 1 -3.70 -72.69 17.02
CA MET A 1 -4.78 -72.48 16.04
C MET A 1 -5.43 -71.13 16.31
N ASP A 2 -4.81 -70.12 15.71
CA ASP A 2 -5.43 -69.05 14.91
C ASP A 2 -6.63 -68.29 15.50
N LYS A 3 -6.34 -67.09 16.00
CA LYS A 3 -7.25 -65.95 15.88
C LYS A 3 -6.46 -64.75 15.35
N CYS A 4 -6.33 -64.70 14.03
CA CYS A 4 -5.94 -63.50 13.29
C CYS A 4 -6.94 -62.38 13.60
N SER A 5 -6.51 -61.40 14.39
CA SER A 5 -7.25 -60.15 14.56
C SER A 5 -6.84 -59.18 13.45
N LEU A 6 -7.70 -59.05 12.44
CA LEU A 6 -7.53 -58.14 11.32
C LEU A 6 -7.89 -56.72 11.79
N MET A 7 -6.88 -55.93 12.16
CA MET A 7 -7.07 -54.51 12.46
C MET A 7 -7.02 -53.73 11.13
N MET A 8 -8.20 -53.45 10.57
CA MET A 8 -8.35 -52.58 9.41
C MET A 8 -8.02 -51.15 9.84
N LEU A 9 -6.80 -50.70 9.52
CA LEU A 9 -6.40 -49.31 9.67
C LEU A 9 -7.07 -48.51 8.55
N PHE A 10 -8.19 -47.84 8.84
CA PHE A 10 -8.77 -46.84 7.95
C PHE A 10 -7.84 -45.63 7.92
N LEU A 11 -6.98 -45.56 6.90
CA LEU A 11 -6.23 -44.36 6.59
C LEU A 11 -7.20 -43.34 5.99
N VAL A 12 -7.75 -42.45 6.83
CA VAL A 12 -8.50 -41.29 6.34
C VAL A 12 -7.47 -40.34 5.73
N LEU A 13 -7.30 -40.43 4.41
CA LEU A 13 -6.50 -39.48 3.64
C LEU A 13 -7.28 -38.16 3.61
N SER A 14 -7.00 -37.29 4.59
CA SER A 14 -7.60 -35.96 4.65
C SER A 14 -7.06 -35.15 3.48
N THR A 15 -7.84 -35.07 2.40
CA THR A 15 -7.50 -34.21 1.25
C THR A 15 -7.55 -32.77 1.73
N HIS A 16 -6.39 -32.20 2.02
CA HIS A 16 -6.28 -30.76 2.24
C HIS A 16 -6.53 -30.10 0.88
N LEU A 17 -7.74 -29.57 0.72
CA LEU A 17 -8.00 -28.59 -0.33
C LEU A 17 -7.11 -27.39 0.02
N PHE A 18 -5.99 -27.24 -0.67
CA PHE A 18 -5.22 -26.01 -0.61
C PHE A 18 -6.06 -24.91 -1.24
N SER A 19 -6.78 -24.18 -0.38
CA SER A 19 -7.19 -22.82 -0.70
C SER A 19 -5.92 -22.01 -0.95
N GLN A 20 -6.01 -20.98 -1.80
CA GLN A 20 -4.93 -20.03 -1.95
C GLN A 20 -4.80 -19.24 -0.64
N GLU A 21 -3.95 -19.72 0.27
CA GLU A 21 -3.63 -19.03 1.52
C GLU A 21 -2.69 -17.87 1.20
N TRP A 22 -3.17 -16.65 1.48
CA TRP A 22 -2.35 -15.46 1.37
C TRP A 22 -1.67 -15.20 2.71
N GLN A 23 -0.35 -15.02 2.68
CA GLN A 23 0.42 -14.55 3.82
C GLN A 23 0.65 -13.04 3.69
N GLU A 24 0.36 -12.28 4.74
CA GLU A 24 0.73 -10.88 4.80
C GLU A 24 2.26 -10.75 4.90
N VAL A 25 2.86 -10.03 3.95
CA VAL A 25 4.32 -9.76 3.90
C VAL A 25 4.65 -8.29 4.12
N TRP A 26 3.65 -7.41 4.05
CA TRP A 26 3.77 -5.98 4.28
C TRP A 26 2.39 -5.38 4.53
N SER A 27 2.32 -4.44 5.47
CA SER A 27 1.13 -3.67 5.78
C SER A 27 1.55 -2.31 6.35
N ASP A 28 0.65 -1.33 6.25
CA ASP A 28 0.75 -0.07 6.97
C ASP A 28 -0.64 0.35 7.44
N GLU A 29 -0.89 0.08 8.73
CA GLU A 29 -2.13 0.45 9.41
C GLU A 29 -2.09 1.89 9.93
N PHE A 30 -1.04 2.67 9.60
CA PHE A 30 -0.86 4.07 9.99
C PHE A 30 -1.03 4.29 11.50
N SER A 31 -0.51 3.37 12.31
CA SER A 31 -0.64 3.36 13.79
C SER A 31 0.30 4.35 14.49
N SER A 32 1.32 4.86 13.79
CA SER A 32 2.18 5.95 14.25
C SER A 32 1.57 7.30 13.85
N ASP A 33 1.81 8.37 14.61
CA ASP A 33 1.38 9.73 14.24
C ASP A 33 2.18 10.33 13.05
N THR A 34 3.13 9.58 12.52
CA THR A 34 3.98 9.98 11.39
C THR A 34 4.04 8.89 10.33
N ILE A 35 4.28 9.32 9.10
CA ILE A 35 4.49 8.41 7.97
C ILE A 35 5.86 7.75 8.12
N ASP A 36 5.89 6.43 8.02
CA ASP A 36 7.13 5.65 8.03
C ASP A 36 7.90 5.87 6.72
N GLU A 37 8.93 6.71 6.76
CA GLU A 37 9.79 6.98 5.60
C GLU A 37 10.71 5.78 5.25
N ASN A 38 10.72 4.68 6.00
CA ASN A 38 11.32 3.43 5.51
C ASN A 38 10.38 2.68 4.55
N LYS A 39 9.07 2.96 4.61
CA LYS A 39 8.05 2.38 3.72
C LYS A 39 7.67 3.31 2.57
N TRP A 40 7.58 4.61 2.85
CA TRP A 40 7.06 5.60 1.90
C TRP A 40 8.09 6.63 1.49
N GLU A 41 8.02 7.08 0.25
CA GLU A 41 8.76 8.21 -0.30
C GLU A 41 7.77 9.28 -0.75
N PHE A 42 7.99 10.53 -0.34
CA PHE A 42 7.23 11.66 -0.83
C PHE A 42 7.73 12.11 -2.20
N MET A 43 6.81 12.15 -3.16
CA MET A 43 7.06 12.66 -4.50
C MET A 43 6.78 14.16 -4.54
N ILE A 44 7.81 14.99 -4.35
CA ILE A 44 7.66 16.45 -4.21
C ILE A 44 7.61 17.16 -5.56
N GLY A 45 6.72 18.14 -5.69
CA GLY A 45 6.68 19.07 -6.81
C GLY A 45 5.68 18.72 -7.89
N ASP A 46 5.96 19.19 -9.10
CA ASP A 46 5.08 19.15 -10.27
C ASP A 46 5.54 18.13 -11.33
N GLY A 47 6.48 17.26 -10.98
CA GLY A 47 7.02 16.20 -11.83
C GLY A 47 8.34 16.54 -12.51
N THR A 48 8.73 17.81 -12.57
CA THR A 48 9.96 18.26 -13.25
C THR A 48 11.23 17.65 -12.67
N ALA A 49 11.33 17.52 -11.34
CA ALA A 49 12.44 16.86 -10.66
C ALA A 49 12.58 15.35 -10.99
N TYR A 50 11.56 14.74 -11.61
CA TYR A 50 11.53 13.33 -11.99
C TYR A 50 11.63 13.13 -13.50
N GLY A 51 12.05 14.16 -14.24
CA GLY A 51 12.23 14.10 -15.70
C GLY A 51 10.92 14.17 -16.50
N LEU A 52 9.83 14.63 -15.88
CA LEU A 52 8.54 14.81 -16.55
C LEU A 52 8.30 16.28 -16.88
N GLN A 53 7.43 16.53 -17.86
CA GLN A 53 6.87 17.87 -18.05
C GLN A 53 6.08 18.29 -16.79
N SER A 54 6.10 19.58 -16.47
CA SER A 54 5.29 20.16 -15.38
C SER A 54 3.84 19.70 -15.47
N GLY A 55 3.28 19.30 -14.32
CA GLY A 55 1.98 18.66 -14.25
C GLY A 55 2.03 17.14 -14.42
N TRP A 56 3.16 16.51 -14.06
CA TRP A 56 3.34 15.06 -13.98
C TRP A 56 2.97 14.30 -15.27
N GLY A 57 3.08 14.96 -16.43
CA GLY A 57 2.70 14.42 -17.74
C GLY A 57 1.20 14.44 -18.04
N ASN A 58 0.34 14.85 -17.10
CA ASN A 58 -1.13 14.81 -17.22
C ASN A 58 -1.79 16.18 -17.02
N ASN A 59 -1.07 17.29 -17.20
CA ASN A 59 -1.55 18.65 -16.94
C ASN A 59 -2.09 18.85 -15.51
N GLU A 60 -1.50 18.13 -14.55
CA GLU A 60 -1.87 18.22 -13.15
C GLU A 60 -1.67 19.64 -12.60
N ARG A 61 -2.66 20.13 -11.86
CA ARG A 61 -2.72 21.52 -11.37
C ARG A 61 -2.12 21.70 -9.97
N GLN A 62 -1.80 20.61 -9.31
CA GLN A 62 -1.24 20.59 -7.96
C GLN A 62 0.29 20.61 -7.95
N TYR A 63 0.85 21.18 -6.89
CA TYR A 63 2.22 20.95 -6.47
C TYR A 63 2.21 19.97 -5.29
N TYR A 64 2.85 18.81 -5.41
CA TYR A 64 2.88 17.84 -4.31
C TYR A 64 3.84 18.25 -3.20
N ARG A 65 3.38 18.16 -1.94
CA ARG A 65 4.10 18.56 -0.74
C ARG A 65 3.95 17.50 0.35
N ARG A 66 4.93 17.44 1.25
CA ARG A 66 4.90 16.56 2.43
C ARG A 66 3.81 16.97 3.41
N GLU A 67 3.64 18.27 3.63
CA GLU A 67 2.70 18.84 4.61
C GLU A 67 1.21 18.55 4.31
N ASN A 68 0.92 18.04 3.11
CA ASN A 68 -0.41 17.66 2.67
C ASN A 68 -0.74 16.18 2.96
N ALA A 69 0.13 15.44 3.65
CA ALA A 69 -0.18 14.12 4.18
C ALA A 69 -0.10 14.14 5.71
N VAL A 70 -1.16 13.70 6.38
CA VAL A 70 -1.26 13.68 7.83
C VAL A 70 -1.70 12.29 8.26
N VAL A 71 -1.02 11.71 9.24
CA VAL A 71 -1.53 10.51 9.91
C VAL A 71 -2.18 10.93 11.22
N LYS A 72 -3.40 10.48 11.43
CA LYS A 72 -4.13 10.71 12.67
C LYS A 72 -5.17 9.61 12.86
N ASP A 73 -5.33 9.14 14.11
CA ASP A 73 -6.35 8.17 14.49
C ASP A 73 -6.32 6.87 13.64
N GLY A 74 -5.12 6.39 13.28
CA GLY A 74 -4.93 5.20 12.44
C GLY A 74 -5.22 5.41 10.95
N LEU A 75 -5.28 6.66 10.48
CA LEU A 75 -5.63 7.00 9.11
C LEU A 75 -4.61 7.93 8.48
N LEU A 76 -4.10 7.53 7.31
CA LEU A 76 -3.45 8.46 6.39
C LEU A 76 -4.51 9.31 5.68
N THR A 77 -4.40 10.63 5.85
CA THR A 77 -5.20 11.62 5.14
C THR A 77 -4.33 12.38 4.13
N ILE A 78 -4.67 12.27 2.85
CA ILE A 78 -4.09 13.09 1.78
C ILE A 78 -5.00 14.29 1.53
N ILE A 79 -4.47 15.49 1.75
CA ILE A 79 -5.25 16.73 1.75
C ILE A 79 -4.92 17.52 0.49
N ALA A 80 -5.87 17.61 -0.44
CA ALA A 80 -5.80 18.60 -1.51
C ALA A 80 -6.25 19.98 -0.98
N LYS A 81 -5.45 21.03 -1.22
CA LYS A 81 -5.77 22.40 -0.81
C LYS A 81 -5.72 23.33 -2.02
N GLN A 82 -6.63 24.30 -2.08
CA GLN A 82 -6.50 25.42 -3.00
C GLN A 82 -5.59 26.47 -2.34
N GLU A 83 -4.34 26.48 -2.74
CA GLU A 83 -3.34 27.45 -2.28
C GLU A 83 -2.27 27.65 -3.36
N SER A 84 -1.73 28.86 -3.45
CA SER A 84 -0.65 29.17 -4.39
C SER A 84 0.69 28.69 -3.84
N TYR A 85 1.33 27.75 -4.53
CA TYR A 85 2.66 27.24 -4.17
C TYR A 85 3.39 26.70 -5.41
N GLY A 86 4.69 26.98 -5.55
CA GLY A 86 5.52 26.42 -6.63
C GLY A 86 4.96 26.67 -8.05
N GLY A 87 4.32 27.82 -8.28
CA GLY A 87 3.69 28.15 -9.57
C GLY A 87 2.37 27.43 -9.87
N LYS A 88 1.81 26.69 -8.91
CA LYS A 88 0.53 25.97 -9.00
C LYS A 88 -0.52 26.61 -8.08
N GLN A 89 -1.80 26.34 -8.37
CA GLN A 89 -2.95 26.89 -7.63
C GLN A 89 -3.54 25.90 -6.60
N TYR A 90 -2.99 24.68 -6.57
CA TYR A 90 -3.37 23.65 -5.63
C TYR A 90 -2.13 22.99 -5.06
N THR A 91 -2.26 22.43 -3.86
CA THR A 91 -1.28 21.51 -3.29
C THR A 91 -1.97 20.21 -2.91
N SER A 92 -1.20 19.13 -2.88
CA SER A 92 -1.65 17.81 -2.43
C SER A 92 -0.44 17.01 -1.96
N SER A 93 -0.58 15.72 -1.67
CA SER A 93 0.55 14.82 -1.45
C SER A 93 0.51 13.62 -2.37
N ARG A 94 1.70 13.08 -2.67
CA ARG A 94 1.88 11.87 -3.48
C ARG A 94 2.98 11.05 -2.83
N LEU A 95 2.66 9.79 -2.53
CA LEU A 95 3.58 8.85 -1.91
C LEU A 95 3.79 7.65 -2.81
N ARG A 96 4.96 7.01 -2.69
CA ARG A 96 5.27 5.73 -3.35
C ARG A 96 6.12 4.85 -2.45
N THR A 97 6.14 3.55 -2.72
CA THR A 97 6.95 2.55 -2.01
C THR A 97 8.19 2.10 -2.79
N LYS A 98 8.60 2.85 -3.82
CA LYS A 98 9.73 2.49 -4.70
C LYS A 98 10.99 2.19 -3.90
N ASN A 99 11.59 1.02 -4.15
CA ASN A 99 12.73 0.40 -3.46
C ASN A 99 12.52 0.15 -1.96
N LYS A 100 11.28 0.15 -1.47
CA LYS A 100 10.91 -0.03 -0.06
C LYS A 100 9.91 -1.19 0.11
N GLY A 101 8.89 -1.19 -0.73
CA GLY A 101 7.87 -2.23 -0.86
C GLY A 101 7.49 -2.40 -2.32
N ASP A 102 8.28 -3.20 -3.03
CA ASP A 102 8.19 -3.41 -4.49
C ASP A 102 8.15 -4.91 -4.79
N TRP A 103 6.93 -5.47 -4.87
CA TRP A 103 6.73 -6.89 -5.17
C TRP A 103 6.34 -7.11 -6.62
N THR A 104 6.81 -8.22 -7.19
CA THR A 104 6.29 -8.74 -8.45
C THR A 104 5.24 -9.81 -8.12
N TYR A 105 3.99 -9.56 -8.50
CA TYR A 105 2.79 -10.32 -8.12
C TYR A 105 2.41 -10.22 -6.64
N GLY A 106 1.17 -10.60 -6.34
CA GLY A 106 0.61 -10.56 -5.00
C GLY A 106 -0.85 -10.12 -5.00
N ARG A 107 -1.40 -10.00 -3.79
CA ARG A 107 -2.70 -9.39 -3.54
C ARG A 107 -2.46 -8.08 -2.81
N PHE A 108 -3.03 -7.00 -3.33
CA PHE A 108 -2.91 -5.66 -2.75
C PHE A 108 -4.29 -5.19 -2.34
N GLU A 109 -4.44 -4.78 -1.08
CA GLU A 109 -5.70 -4.29 -0.53
C GLU A 109 -5.50 -2.91 0.09
N MET A 110 -6.50 -2.05 -0.06
CA MET A 110 -6.52 -0.72 0.54
C MET A 110 -7.95 -0.42 1.00
N ARG A 111 -8.10 0.01 2.25
CA ARG A 111 -9.34 0.56 2.77
C ARG A 111 -9.26 2.08 2.75
N ALA A 112 -10.03 2.72 1.87
CA ALA A 112 -10.01 4.17 1.69
C ALA A 112 -11.41 4.76 1.53
N LYS A 113 -11.54 6.05 1.85
CA LYS A 113 -12.69 6.88 1.52
C LYS A 113 -12.23 8.00 0.58
N MET A 114 -12.92 8.16 -0.55
CA MET A 114 -12.61 9.22 -1.52
C MET A 114 -13.20 10.57 -1.06
N PRO A 115 -12.55 11.69 -1.40
CA PRO A 115 -13.05 13.04 -1.15
C PRO A 115 -14.31 13.36 -1.98
#